data_AF-A0A4Y7KXG5-F1
#
_entry.id   AF-A0A4Y7KXG5-F1
#
_cell.length_a   1.000
_cell.length_b   1.000
_cell.length_c   1.000
_cell.angle_alpha   90.00
_cell.angle_beta   90.00
_cell.angle_gamma   90.00
#
_symmetry.space_group_name_H-M   'P 1'
#
loop_
_entity.id
_entity.type
_entity.pdbx_description
1 polymer ?
#
loop_
_entity_poly.entity_id
_entity_poly.type
_entity_poly.pdbx_seq_one_letter_code
_entity_poly.pdbx_strand_id
1 'polypeptide(L)'
;MSISIKKMNDVDKEVAAETCKSIAEIITESAKSDGEYIEPYKSRLGDAIVLLVCEISACSQDELRTEYGNMIVNAVFAELLPAFASVSPDFALIFQKLVEPMMKYAVSTELAEDVATVVGFLGNVAKSIDPDAFFLRELASPETNNRRNAAFCAGELCKWESMSKHYLGVLHLLIQILEDPKADSVVRDNAAGAIAKMITAGPSSLLLDQLDQVLPVFLKALPLKEDRAESMAVYKCINDLVNLSSSHTQIRRFLPQFSMVLKQVRLNDETEAVGALIQQILVNI
;
A
#
# COMPACT_ATOMS: atom_id res chain seq x y z
N MET A 1 -20.41 -29.37 13.66
CA MET A 1 -19.22 -28.95 14.43
C MET A 1 -19.23 -27.42 14.51
N SER A 2 -19.40 -26.86 15.70
CA SER A 2 -19.52 -25.42 15.94
C SER A 2 -18.15 -24.80 16.20
N ILE A 3 -17.47 -24.35 15.13
CA ILE A 3 -16.33 -23.42 15.26
C ILE A 3 -16.85 -22.16 15.96
N SER A 4 -16.38 -21.94 17.19
CA SER A 4 -16.73 -20.79 18.03
C SER A 4 -15.54 -19.84 17.97
N ILE A 5 -15.69 -18.71 17.28
CA ILE A 5 -14.65 -17.69 17.20
C ILE A 5 -14.74 -16.88 18.49
N LYS A 6 -13.84 -17.15 19.44
CA LYS A 6 -13.63 -16.26 20.60
C LYS A 6 -12.79 -15.08 20.15
N LYS A 7 -12.99 -13.92 20.78
CA LYS A 7 -12.17 -12.71 20.53
C LYS A 7 -10.69 -13.04 20.74
N MET A 8 -9.77 -12.45 19.98
CA MET A 8 -8.31 -12.61 20.16
C MET A 8 -7.87 -12.39 21.61
N ASN A 9 -8.54 -11.51 22.35
CA ASN A 9 -8.20 -11.20 23.74
C ASN A 9 -8.49 -12.35 24.73
N ASP A 10 -9.24 -13.38 24.32
CA ASP A 10 -9.60 -14.54 25.15
C ASP A 10 -8.84 -15.82 24.76
N VAL A 11 -7.91 -15.75 23.79
CA VAL A 11 -7.15 -16.89 23.24
C VAL A 11 -5.67 -16.54 23.21
N ASP A 12 -4.82 -17.51 23.55
CA ASP A 12 -3.38 -17.36 23.42
C ASP A 12 -3.02 -17.07 21.94
N LYS A 13 -2.26 -15.99 21.70
CA LYS A 13 -1.87 -15.55 20.35
C LYS A 13 -1.05 -16.62 19.63
N GLU A 14 -0.27 -17.42 20.36
CA GLU A 14 0.47 -18.56 19.80
C GLU A 14 -0.49 -19.61 19.26
N VAL A 15 -1.49 -19.99 20.06
CA VAL A 15 -2.52 -20.96 19.68
C VAL A 15 -3.33 -20.46 18.49
N ALA A 16 -3.67 -19.17 18.48
CA ALA A 16 -4.39 -18.55 17.37
C ALA A 16 -3.56 -18.56 16.08
N ALA A 17 -2.26 -18.22 16.15
CA ALA A 17 -1.35 -18.28 15.02
C ALA A 17 -1.23 -19.71 14.47
N GLU A 18 -0.96 -20.69 15.32
CA GLU A 18 -0.81 -22.09 14.91
C GLU A 18 -2.12 -22.67 14.33
N THR A 19 -3.26 -22.24 14.87
CA THR A 19 -4.58 -22.58 14.30
C THR A 19 -4.74 -22.00 12.90
N CYS A 20 -4.32 -20.76 12.65
CA CYS A 20 -4.39 -20.15 11.33
C CYS A 20 -3.54 -20.91 10.30
N LYS A 21 -2.32 -21.32 10.68
CA LYS A 21 -1.44 -22.13 9.84
C LYS A 21 -2.06 -23.48 9.50
N SER A 22 -2.54 -24.19 10.53
CA SER A 22 -3.22 -25.48 10.35
C SER A 22 -4.43 -25.39 9.42
N ILE A 23 -5.23 -24.33 9.54
CA ILE A 23 -6.37 -24.09 8.63
C ILE A 23 -5.88 -23.79 7.20
N ALA A 24 -4.82 -22.99 7.04
CA ALA A 24 -4.24 -22.68 5.74
C ALA A 24 -3.74 -23.95 5.02
N GLU A 25 -3.09 -24.86 5.75
CA GLU A 25 -2.66 -26.17 5.25
C GLU A 25 -3.85 -27.03 4.82
N ILE A 26 -4.91 -27.12 5.64
CA ILE A 26 -6.13 -27.86 5.30
C ILE A 26 -6.78 -27.29 4.03
N ILE A 27 -6.83 -25.96 3.89
CA ILE A 27 -7.35 -25.30 2.70
C ILE A 27 -6.53 -25.65 1.47
N THR A 28 -5.22 -25.54 1.57
CA THR A 28 -4.29 -25.82 0.48
C THR A 28 -4.36 -27.29 0.04
N GLU A 29 -4.48 -28.22 0.99
CA GLU A 29 -4.61 -29.64 0.68
C GLU A 29 -5.97 -29.95 0.04
N SER A 30 -7.04 -29.33 0.54
CA SER A 30 -8.38 -29.48 -0.03
C SER A 30 -8.47 -28.92 -1.46
N ALA A 31 -7.73 -27.87 -1.76
CA ALA A 31 -7.66 -27.28 -3.09
C ALA A 31 -7.13 -28.26 -4.15
N LYS A 32 -6.33 -29.27 -3.76
CA LYS A 32 -5.86 -30.34 -4.67
C LYS A 32 -6.98 -31.30 -5.12
N SER A 33 -8.11 -31.30 -4.40
CA SER A 33 -9.28 -32.14 -4.66
C SER A 33 -10.51 -31.28 -4.98
N ASP A 34 -10.34 -30.26 -5.83
CA ASP A 34 -11.37 -29.28 -6.25
C ASP A 34 -12.03 -28.45 -5.11
N GLY A 35 -11.54 -28.57 -3.88
CA GLY A 35 -12.01 -27.77 -2.75
C GLY A 35 -13.37 -28.18 -2.16
N GLU A 36 -13.96 -29.30 -2.58
CA GLU A 36 -15.30 -29.74 -2.16
C GLU A 36 -15.45 -29.86 -0.65
N TYR A 37 -14.41 -30.34 0.05
CA TYR A 37 -14.44 -30.57 1.49
C TYR A 37 -14.59 -29.29 2.32
N ILE A 38 -14.17 -28.13 1.77
CA ILE A 38 -14.24 -26.85 2.47
C ILE A 38 -15.48 -26.05 2.09
N GLU A 39 -16.16 -26.39 1.00
CA GLU A 39 -17.36 -25.71 0.51
C GLU A 39 -18.38 -25.40 1.63
N PRO A 40 -18.75 -26.34 2.52
CA PRO A 40 -19.72 -26.08 3.59
C PRO A 40 -19.26 -25.06 4.65
N TYR A 41 -17.95 -24.79 4.72
CA TYR A 41 -17.32 -23.94 5.72
C TYR A 41 -16.82 -22.60 5.15
N LYS A 42 -16.77 -22.42 3.83
CA LYS A 42 -16.18 -21.24 3.17
C LYS A 42 -16.74 -19.92 3.69
N SER A 43 -18.06 -19.79 3.79
CA SER A 43 -18.70 -18.56 4.30
C SER A 43 -18.28 -18.25 5.74
N ARG A 44 -18.28 -19.25 6.62
CA ARG A 44 -17.90 -19.06 8.03
C ARG A 44 -16.42 -18.76 8.20
N LEU A 45 -15.56 -19.38 7.39
CA LEU A 45 -14.13 -19.08 7.34
C LEU A 45 -13.89 -17.65 6.86
N GLY A 46 -14.60 -17.21 5.83
CA GLY A 46 -14.55 -15.83 5.35
C GLY A 46 -14.90 -14.81 6.44
N ASP A 47 -16.00 -15.02 7.16
CA ASP A 47 -16.40 -14.15 8.27
C ASP A 47 -15.36 -14.16 9.40
N ALA A 48 -14.78 -15.33 9.71
CA ALA A 48 -13.73 -15.45 10.72
C ALA A 48 -12.45 -14.68 10.35
N ILE A 49 -12.03 -14.79 9.09
CA ILE A 49 -10.85 -14.10 8.56
C ILE A 49 -11.07 -12.58 8.63
N VAL A 50 -12.25 -12.09 8.25
CA VAL A 50 -12.58 -10.66 8.36
C VAL A 50 -12.50 -10.18 9.81
N LEU A 51 -13.09 -10.92 10.74
CA LEU A 51 -13.00 -10.57 12.17
C LEU A 51 -11.56 -10.54 12.66
N LEU A 52 -10.76 -11.54 12.30
CA LEU A 52 -9.38 -11.66 12.75
C LEU A 52 -8.49 -10.50 12.23
N VAL A 53 -8.62 -10.16 10.94
CA VAL A 53 -7.88 -9.03 10.36
C VAL A 53 -8.33 -7.70 10.99
N CYS A 54 -9.63 -7.54 11.27
CA CYS A 54 -10.14 -6.37 12.00
C CYS A 54 -9.54 -6.27 13.40
N GLU A 55 -9.44 -7.39 14.15
CA GLU A 55 -8.80 -7.41 15.47
C GLU A 55 -7.31 -7.06 15.39
N ILE A 56 -6.56 -7.62 14.45
CA ILE A 56 -5.16 -7.26 14.21
C ILE A 56 -5.03 -5.75 13.93
N SER A 57 -5.88 -5.19 13.07
CA SER A 57 -5.85 -3.76 12.74
C SER A 57 -6.25 -2.84 13.90
N ALA A 58 -6.86 -3.38 14.95
CA ALA A 58 -7.31 -2.65 16.13
C ALA A 58 -6.36 -2.81 17.33
N CYS A 59 -5.52 -3.85 17.34
CA CYS A 59 -4.49 -4.06 18.36
C CYS A 59 -3.45 -2.94 18.36
N SER A 60 -2.87 -2.69 19.53
CA SER A 60 -1.75 -1.76 19.64
C SER A 60 -0.49 -2.37 19.02
N GLN A 61 0.39 -1.52 18.49
CA GLN A 61 1.65 -1.98 17.90
C GLN A 61 2.54 -2.69 18.93
N ASP A 62 2.55 -2.24 20.19
CA ASP A 62 3.31 -2.91 21.26
C ASP A 62 2.83 -4.34 21.52
N GLU A 63 1.52 -4.58 21.43
CA GLU A 63 0.95 -5.92 21.55
C GLU A 63 1.27 -6.82 20.36
N LEU A 64 1.36 -6.26 19.15
CA LEU A 64 1.68 -7.00 17.93
C LEU A 64 3.19 -7.24 17.78
N ARG A 65 4.05 -6.36 18.30
CA ARG A 65 5.52 -6.53 18.27
C ARG A 65 6.04 -7.63 19.19
N THR A 66 5.20 -8.19 20.04
CA THR A 66 5.54 -9.41 20.78
C THR A 66 5.80 -10.55 19.79
N GLU A 67 6.64 -11.53 20.16
CA GLU A 67 6.91 -12.72 19.34
C GLU A 67 5.60 -13.35 18.83
N TYR A 68 4.63 -13.54 19.72
CA TYR A 68 3.33 -14.11 19.40
C TYR A 68 2.42 -13.19 18.59
N GLY A 69 2.55 -11.87 18.74
CA GLY A 69 1.84 -10.89 17.92
C GLY A 69 2.33 -10.89 16.46
N ASN A 70 3.64 -10.99 16.25
CA ASN A 70 4.21 -11.11 14.92
C ASN A 70 3.85 -12.46 14.28
N MET A 71 3.83 -13.54 15.09
CA MET A 71 3.40 -14.86 14.61
C MET A 71 1.97 -14.85 14.07
N ILE A 72 1.02 -14.20 14.75
CA ILE A 72 -0.37 -14.17 14.29
C ILE A 72 -0.54 -13.31 13.04
N VAL A 73 0.15 -12.18 12.93
CA VAL A 73 0.19 -11.35 11.72
C VAL A 73 0.67 -12.19 10.53
N ASN A 74 1.80 -12.87 10.68
CA ASN A 74 2.38 -13.68 9.62
C ASN A 74 1.47 -14.85 9.24
N ALA A 75 0.94 -15.60 10.21
CA ALA A 75 0.03 -16.71 9.95
C ALA A 75 -1.23 -16.26 9.19
N VAL A 76 -1.73 -15.05 9.45
CA VAL A 76 -2.92 -14.51 8.78
C VAL A 76 -2.60 -14.01 7.38
N PHE A 77 -1.64 -13.10 7.24
CA PHE A 77 -1.38 -12.41 5.97
C PHE A 77 -0.54 -13.22 4.98
N ALA A 78 0.38 -14.05 5.45
CA ALA A 78 1.28 -14.83 4.60
C ALA A 78 0.76 -16.24 4.28
N GLU A 79 -0.15 -16.78 5.11
CA GLU A 79 -0.59 -18.19 4.98
C GLU A 79 -2.11 -18.31 4.79
N LEU A 80 -2.90 -17.92 5.79
CA LEU A 80 -4.35 -18.16 5.80
C LEU A 80 -5.10 -17.41 4.70
N LEU A 81 -4.84 -16.11 4.56
CA LEU A 81 -5.48 -15.28 3.55
C LEU A 81 -5.19 -15.74 2.12
N PRO A 82 -3.91 -15.99 1.71
CA PRO A 82 -3.60 -16.59 0.41
C PRO A 82 -4.27 -17.94 0.17
N ALA A 83 -4.24 -18.84 1.15
CA ALA A 83 -4.85 -20.15 1.03
C ALA A 83 -6.36 -20.01 0.78
N PHE A 84 -7.05 -19.18 1.56
CA PHE A 84 -8.48 -18.96 1.41
C PHE A 84 -8.84 -18.29 0.07
N ALA A 85 -8.06 -17.30 -0.37
CA ALA A 85 -8.26 -16.65 -1.67
C ALA A 85 -8.15 -17.65 -2.84
N SER A 86 -7.30 -18.68 -2.74
CA SER A 86 -7.10 -19.68 -3.79
C SER A 86 -8.32 -20.59 -4.02
N VAL A 87 -9.19 -20.77 -3.02
CA VAL A 87 -10.35 -21.68 -3.07
C VAL A 87 -11.69 -20.96 -3.08
N SER A 88 -11.71 -19.63 -3.00
CA SER A 88 -12.94 -18.83 -2.91
C SER A 88 -13.12 -17.98 -4.17
N PRO A 89 -13.96 -18.41 -5.13
CA PRO A 89 -14.29 -17.61 -6.31
C PRO A 89 -14.88 -16.24 -5.95
N ASP A 90 -15.62 -16.19 -4.83
CA ASP A 90 -16.23 -14.96 -4.29
C ASP A 90 -15.27 -14.17 -3.37
N PHE A 91 -13.98 -14.49 -3.36
CA PHE A 91 -13.00 -13.82 -2.51
C PHE A 91 -13.00 -12.29 -2.72
N ALA A 92 -13.33 -11.82 -3.93
CA ALA A 92 -13.47 -10.40 -4.22
C ALA A 92 -14.44 -9.66 -3.28
N LEU A 93 -15.53 -10.30 -2.84
CA LEU A 93 -16.51 -9.72 -1.90
C LEU A 93 -15.96 -9.65 -0.47
N ILE A 94 -15.18 -10.65 -0.07
CA ILE A 94 -14.53 -10.69 1.24
C ILE A 94 -13.38 -9.68 1.27
N PHE A 95 -12.58 -9.64 0.21
CA PHE A 95 -11.47 -8.71 0.06
C PHE A 95 -11.89 -7.25 0.24
N GLN A 96 -13.04 -6.85 -0.28
CA GLN A 96 -13.59 -5.49 -0.07
C GLN A 96 -13.69 -5.12 1.43
N LYS A 97 -14.03 -6.08 2.29
CA LYS A 97 -14.11 -5.87 3.74
C LYS A 97 -12.74 -5.88 4.43
N LEU A 98 -11.72 -6.43 3.77
CA LEU A 98 -10.36 -6.57 4.30
C LEU A 98 -9.47 -5.38 3.97
N VAL A 99 -9.68 -4.71 2.83
CA VAL A 99 -8.79 -3.63 2.33
C VAL A 99 -8.52 -2.56 3.38
N GLU A 100 -9.55 -2.00 4.01
CA GLU A 100 -9.37 -0.96 5.03
C GLU A 100 -8.62 -1.47 6.27
N PRO A 101 -9.03 -2.57 6.94
CA PRO A 101 -8.28 -3.17 8.05
C PRO A 101 -6.81 -3.47 7.73
N MET A 102 -6.56 -4.07 6.56
CA MET A 102 -5.21 -4.41 6.10
C MET A 102 -4.35 -3.17 5.93
N MET A 103 -4.92 -2.14 5.32
CA MET A 103 -4.21 -0.90 5.07
C MET A 103 -3.98 -0.07 6.32
N LYS A 104 -4.95 -0.04 7.22
CA LYS A 104 -4.76 0.55 8.55
C LYS A 104 -3.57 -0.11 9.26
N TYR A 105 -3.47 -1.43 9.20
CA TYR A 105 -2.34 -2.15 9.77
C TYR A 105 -1.02 -1.79 9.06
N ALA A 106 -0.96 -1.86 7.73
CA ALA A 106 0.23 -1.52 6.95
C ALA A 106 0.73 -0.09 7.16
N VAL A 107 -0.17 0.90 7.30
CA VAL A 107 0.20 2.30 7.55
C VAL A 107 0.66 2.52 9.00
N SER A 108 0.11 1.75 9.95
CA SER A 108 0.41 1.91 11.38
C SER A 108 1.66 1.16 11.85
N THR A 109 2.15 0.18 11.07
CA THR A 109 3.35 -0.57 11.42
C THR A 109 4.61 0.13 10.90
N GLU A 110 5.65 0.15 11.73
CA GLU A 110 6.97 0.67 11.36
C GLU A 110 7.89 -0.45 10.82
N LEU A 111 7.43 -1.71 10.88
CA LEU A 111 8.19 -2.88 10.43
C LEU A 111 8.02 -3.06 8.93
N ALA A 112 9.10 -2.84 8.18
CA ALA A 112 9.10 -2.94 6.72
C ALA A 112 8.67 -4.33 6.21
N GLU A 113 8.94 -5.41 6.97
CA GLU A 113 8.55 -6.78 6.63
C GLU A 113 7.03 -6.99 6.70
N ASP A 114 6.37 -6.45 7.72
CA ASP A 114 4.91 -6.51 7.87
C ASP A 114 4.21 -5.72 6.75
N VAL A 115 4.70 -4.51 6.45
CA VAL A 115 4.22 -3.70 5.33
C VAL A 115 4.37 -4.48 4.03
N ALA A 116 5.54 -5.07 3.79
CA ALA A 116 5.82 -5.85 2.58
C ALA A 116 4.91 -7.08 2.47
N THR A 117 4.62 -7.75 3.59
CA THR A 117 3.72 -8.91 3.65
C THR A 117 2.28 -8.53 3.29
N VAL A 118 1.76 -7.47 3.89
CA VAL A 118 0.38 -6.99 3.64
C VAL A 118 0.24 -6.47 2.22
N VAL A 119 1.16 -5.60 1.78
CA VAL A 119 1.22 -5.11 0.40
C VAL A 119 1.36 -6.29 -0.56
N GLY A 120 2.21 -7.26 -0.24
CA GLY A 120 2.43 -8.39 -1.12
C GLY A 120 1.22 -9.29 -1.26
N PHE A 121 0.46 -9.47 -0.18
CA PHE A 121 -0.85 -10.09 -0.24
C PHE A 121 -1.81 -9.30 -1.14
N LEU A 122 -1.94 -7.99 -0.92
CA LEU A 122 -2.81 -7.12 -1.73
C LEU A 122 -2.45 -7.21 -3.23
N GLY A 123 -1.16 -7.26 -3.55
CA GLY A 123 -0.68 -7.40 -4.92
C GLY A 123 -0.98 -8.76 -5.54
N ASN A 124 -0.92 -9.83 -4.74
CA ASN A 124 -1.31 -11.16 -5.20
C ASN A 124 -2.82 -11.29 -5.39
N VAL A 125 -3.62 -10.73 -4.49
CA VAL A 125 -5.08 -10.71 -4.66
C VAL A 125 -5.48 -9.80 -5.81
N ALA A 126 -4.81 -8.68 -6.03
CA ALA A 126 -4.99 -7.86 -7.22
C ALA A 126 -4.70 -8.66 -8.51
N LYS A 127 -3.98 -9.78 -8.50
CA LYS A 127 -3.95 -10.64 -9.71
C LYS A 127 -5.27 -11.39 -9.91
N SER A 128 -5.99 -11.66 -8.83
CA SER A 128 -7.30 -12.33 -8.78
C SER A 128 -8.49 -11.38 -8.95
N ILE A 129 -8.33 -10.09 -8.60
CA ILE A 129 -9.30 -9.02 -8.86
C ILE A 129 -8.66 -8.03 -9.82
N ASP A 130 -9.21 -7.78 -11.01
CA ASP A 130 -8.59 -6.86 -11.98
C ASP A 130 -8.04 -5.57 -11.30
N PRO A 131 -6.71 -5.35 -11.27
CA PRO A 131 -6.12 -4.25 -10.52
C PRO A 131 -6.63 -2.89 -10.95
N ASP A 132 -6.91 -2.71 -12.25
CA ASP A 132 -7.44 -1.46 -12.77
C ASP A 132 -8.83 -1.19 -12.18
N ALA A 133 -9.68 -2.22 -12.12
CA ALA A 133 -11.01 -2.12 -11.50
C ALA A 133 -10.91 -1.86 -9.98
N PHE A 134 -9.94 -2.46 -9.29
CA PHE A 134 -9.69 -2.21 -7.87
C PHE A 134 -9.30 -0.75 -7.62
N PHE A 135 -8.26 -0.26 -8.30
CA PHE A 135 -7.79 1.12 -8.10
C PHE A 135 -8.82 2.13 -8.56
N LEU A 136 -9.52 1.89 -9.67
CA LEU A 136 -10.61 2.75 -10.12
C LEU A 136 -11.71 2.88 -9.07
N ARG A 137 -12.07 1.78 -8.40
CA ARG A 137 -13.09 1.77 -7.35
C ARG A 137 -12.61 2.48 -6.09
N GLU A 138 -11.44 2.10 -5.56
CA GLU A 138 -11.00 2.58 -4.25
C GLU A 138 -10.45 4.01 -4.27
N LEU A 139 -9.77 4.43 -5.35
CA LEU A 139 -9.32 5.81 -5.51
C LEU A 139 -10.50 6.78 -5.72
N ALA A 140 -11.65 6.29 -6.21
CA ALA A 140 -12.89 7.04 -6.34
C ALA A 140 -13.87 6.83 -5.17
N SER A 141 -13.47 6.11 -4.11
CA SER A 141 -14.33 5.82 -2.96
C SER A 141 -14.87 7.11 -2.33
N PRO A 142 -16.12 7.16 -1.81
CA PRO A 142 -16.61 8.32 -1.08
C PRO A 142 -15.85 8.53 0.24
N GLU A 143 -15.27 7.47 0.80
CA GLU A 143 -14.54 7.49 2.06
C GLU A 143 -13.09 7.96 1.89
N THR A 144 -12.72 9.04 2.57
CA THR A 144 -11.37 9.63 2.51
C THR A 144 -10.27 8.64 2.89
N ASN A 145 -10.50 7.80 3.91
CA ASN A 145 -9.52 6.80 4.33
C ASN A 145 -9.27 5.74 3.26
N ASN A 146 -10.31 5.33 2.53
CA ASN A 146 -10.17 4.35 1.44
C ASN A 146 -9.33 4.93 0.30
N ARG A 147 -9.60 6.17 -0.11
CA ARG A 147 -8.79 6.85 -1.14
C ARG A 147 -7.33 6.99 -0.72
N ARG A 148 -7.07 7.44 0.52
CA ARG A 148 -5.72 7.58 1.10
C ARG A 148 -4.96 6.26 1.08
N ASN A 149 -5.62 5.19 1.51
CA ASN A 149 -5.06 3.84 1.57
C ASN A 149 -4.79 3.27 0.17
N ALA A 150 -5.74 3.43 -0.76
CA ALA A 150 -5.57 2.99 -2.14
C ALA A 150 -4.42 3.71 -2.85
N ALA A 151 -4.23 5.00 -2.59
CA ALA A 151 -3.08 5.75 -3.10
C ALA A 151 -1.76 5.17 -2.56
N PHE A 152 -1.67 4.89 -1.25
CA PHE A 152 -0.51 4.21 -0.68
C PHE A 152 -0.25 2.85 -1.35
N CYS A 153 -1.28 2.00 -1.47
CA CYS A 153 -1.17 0.70 -2.15
C CYS A 153 -0.64 0.84 -3.57
N ALA A 154 -1.16 1.81 -4.33
CA ALA A 154 -0.75 2.04 -5.72
C ALA A 154 0.75 2.27 -5.84
N GLY A 155 1.30 3.12 -4.96
CA GLY A 155 2.73 3.40 -4.91
C GLY A 155 3.59 2.19 -4.55
N GLU A 156 3.11 1.33 -3.66
CA GLU A 156 3.83 0.13 -3.25
C GLU A 156 3.74 -1.00 -4.30
N LEU A 157 2.56 -1.25 -4.85
CA LEU A 157 2.31 -2.32 -5.80
C LEU A 157 2.91 -2.05 -7.18
N CYS A 158 2.93 -0.80 -7.63
CA CYS A 158 3.52 -0.45 -8.94
C CYS A 158 5.04 -0.64 -8.99
N LYS A 159 5.71 -0.97 -7.88
CA LYS A 159 7.12 -1.41 -7.86
C LYS A 159 7.30 -2.83 -8.41
N TRP A 160 6.22 -3.61 -8.51
CA TRP A 160 6.25 -5.02 -8.86
C TRP A 160 6.10 -5.21 -10.37
N GLU A 161 6.88 -6.11 -10.95
CA GLU A 161 6.84 -6.39 -12.39
C GLU A 161 5.43 -6.78 -12.89
N SER A 162 4.67 -7.52 -12.07
CA SER A 162 3.29 -7.92 -12.40
C SER A 162 2.32 -6.75 -12.57
N MET A 163 2.66 -5.57 -12.04
CA MET A 163 1.84 -4.35 -12.14
C MET A 163 2.18 -3.48 -13.36
N SER A 164 3.21 -3.84 -14.14
CA SER A 164 3.70 -3.03 -15.26
C SER A 164 2.62 -2.69 -16.30
N LYS A 165 1.69 -3.62 -16.57
CA LYS A 165 0.59 -3.41 -17.53
C LYS A 165 -0.49 -2.42 -17.04
N HIS A 166 -0.57 -2.22 -15.72
CA HIS A 166 -1.54 -1.34 -15.06
C HIS A 166 -0.95 0.03 -14.72
N TYR A 167 0.37 0.16 -14.81
CA TYR A 167 1.14 1.33 -14.37
C TYR A 167 0.56 2.65 -14.87
N LEU A 168 0.29 2.76 -16.18
CA LEU A 168 -0.23 4.00 -16.76
C LEU A 168 -1.66 4.28 -16.31
N GLY A 169 -2.52 3.26 -16.21
CA GLY A 169 -3.90 3.44 -15.74
C GLY A 169 -3.93 3.99 -14.32
N VAL A 170 -3.16 3.38 -13.42
CA VAL A 170 -3.02 3.82 -12.02
C VAL A 170 -2.42 5.22 -11.93
N LEU A 171 -1.38 5.53 -12.72
CA LEU A 171 -0.75 6.85 -12.74
C LEU A 171 -1.75 7.95 -13.11
N HIS A 172 -2.59 7.73 -14.14
CA HIS A 172 -3.61 8.70 -14.53
C HIS A 172 -4.64 8.97 -13.42
N LEU A 173 -5.08 7.92 -12.69
CA LEU A 173 -6.00 8.08 -11.57
C LEU A 173 -5.38 8.91 -10.44
N LEU A 174 -4.10 8.70 -10.13
CA LEU A 174 -3.38 9.48 -9.13
C LEU A 174 -3.20 10.95 -9.55
N ILE A 175 -2.91 11.20 -10.83
CA ILE A 175 -2.84 12.58 -11.38
C ILE A 175 -4.17 13.29 -11.19
N GLN A 176 -5.30 12.64 -11.51
CA GLN A 176 -6.63 13.21 -11.33
C GLN A 176 -6.90 13.61 -9.88
N ILE A 177 -6.46 12.81 -8.90
CA ILE A 177 -6.55 13.16 -7.47
C ILE A 177 -5.76 14.44 -7.15
N LEU A 178 -4.53 14.58 -7.69
CA LEU A 178 -3.71 15.76 -7.43
C LEU A 178 -4.26 17.02 -8.11
N GLU A 179 -4.92 16.87 -9.26
CA GLU A 179 -5.56 17.97 -9.97
C GLU A 179 -6.89 18.41 -9.35
N ASP A 180 -7.60 17.51 -8.66
CA ASP A 180 -8.87 17.83 -8.01
C ASP A 180 -8.66 18.81 -6.84
N PRO A 181 -9.16 20.06 -6.94
CA PRO A 181 -9.03 21.03 -5.86
C PRO A 181 -9.86 20.68 -4.61
N LYS A 182 -10.78 19.71 -4.72
CA LYS A 182 -11.64 19.25 -3.62
C LYS A 182 -11.09 18.03 -2.89
N ALA A 183 -10.05 17.38 -3.42
CA ALA A 183 -9.44 16.23 -2.77
C ALA A 183 -8.81 16.64 -1.42
N ASP A 184 -9.05 15.83 -0.39
CA ASP A 184 -8.50 16.04 0.95
C ASP A 184 -6.96 16.07 0.92
N SER A 185 -6.34 16.93 1.74
CA SER A 185 -4.87 17.06 1.74
C SER A 185 -4.18 15.72 2.03
N VAL A 186 -4.69 14.94 2.99
CA VAL A 186 -4.17 13.61 3.33
C VAL A 186 -4.18 12.64 2.14
N VAL A 187 -5.18 12.71 1.26
CA VAL A 187 -5.28 11.86 0.06
C VAL A 187 -4.30 12.36 -1.00
N ARG A 188 -4.19 13.68 -1.16
CA ARG A 188 -3.24 14.31 -2.08
C ARG A 188 -1.80 14.01 -1.69
N ASP A 189 -1.48 14.02 -0.40
CA ASP A 189 -0.15 13.72 0.10
C ASP A 189 0.24 12.26 -0.23
N ASN A 190 -0.65 11.31 0.03
CA ASN A 190 -0.43 9.90 -0.32
C ASN A 190 -0.38 9.67 -1.83
N ALA A 191 -1.18 10.38 -2.62
CA ALA A 191 -1.10 10.30 -4.09
C ALA A 191 0.23 10.85 -4.62
N ALA A 192 0.75 11.94 -4.03
CA ALA A 192 2.09 12.44 -4.35
C ALA A 192 3.17 11.41 -3.96
N GLY A 193 3.10 10.82 -2.77
CA GLY A 193 3.97 9.72 -2.35
C GLY A 193 3.94 8.53 -3.30
N ALA A 194 2.74 8.14 -3.74
CA ALA A 194 2.54 7.05 -4.69
C ALA A 194 3.20 7.35 -6.04
N ILE A 195 2.97 8.54 -6.60
CA ILE A 195 3.60 8.97 -7.84
C ILE A 195 5.13 9.01 -7.68
N ALA A 196 5.67 9.48 -6.55
CA ALA A 196 7.11 9.47 -6.30
C ALA A 196 7.71 8.05 -6.34
N LYS A 197 7.07 7.10 -5.64
CA LYS A 197 7.47 5.68 -5.66
C LYS A 197 7.38 5.09 -7.07
N MET A 198 6.31 5.42 -7.79
CA MET A 198 6.11 5.00 -9.17
C MET A 198 7.19 5.56 -10.09
N ILE A 199 7.59 6.83 -9.96
CA ILE A 199 8.67 7.45 -10.76
C ILE A 199 10.00 6.76 -10.49
N THR A 200 10.33 6.48 -9.22
CA THR A 200 11.59 5.85 -8.84
C THR A 200 11.65 4.37 -9.26
N ALA A 201 10.53 3.66 -9.25
CA ALA A 201 10.50 2.22 -9.54
C ALA A 201 10.16 1.87 -11.00
N GLY A 202 9.49 2.76 -11.73
CA GLY A 202 8.88 2.41 -13.01
C GLY A 202 9.89 2.14 -14.13
N PRO A 203 9.47 1.44 -15.21
CA PRO A 203 10.31 1.16 -16.36
C PRO A 203 10.83 2.47 -16.95
N SER A 204 12.15 2.68 -16.94
CA SER A 204 12.74 3.99 -17.19
C SER A 204 12.27 4.65 -18.50
N SER A 205 11.89 3.89 -19.51
CA SER A 205 11.37 4.42 -20.78
C SER A 205 9.95 4.99 -20.69
N LEU A 206 8.99 4.28 -20.08
CA LEU A 206 7.58 4.67 -20.07
C LEU A 206 7.32 5.96 -19.27
N LEU A 207 8.06 6.14 -18.20
CA LEU A 207 7.98 7.34 -17.36
C LEU A 207 8.59 8.56 -18.02
N LEU A 208 9.75 8.41 -18.67
CA LEU A 208 10.45 9.52 -19.32
C LEU A 208 9.56 10.22 -20.35
N ASP A 209 8.69 9.48 -21.06
CA ASP A 209 7.73 10.02 -22.03
C ASP A 209 6.56 10.80 -21.39
N GLN A 210 6.26 10.55 -20.11
CA GLN A 210 5.15 11.15 -19.38
C GLN A 210 5.58 12.26 -18.42
N LEU A 211 6.88 12.45 -18.17
CA LEU A 211 7.39 13.40 -17.17
C LEU A 211 6.86 14.82 -17.35
N ASP A 212 6.70 15.29 -18.59
CA ASP A 212 6.20 16.63 -18.88
C ASP A 212 4.74 16.84 -18.43
N GLN A 213 3.96 15.77 -18.33
CA GLN A 213 2.58 15.78 -17.83
C GLN A 213 2.54 15.55 -16.31
N VAL A 214 3.40 14.65 -15.82
CA VAL A 214 3.41 14.23 -14.41
C VAL A 214 4.05 15.29 -13.50
N LEU A 215 5.23 15.80 -13.85
CA LEU A 215 6.02 16.67 -12.97
C LEU A 215 5.31 17.98 -12.60
N PRO A 216 4.61 18.71 -13.50
CA PRO A 216 3.91 19.92 -13.12
C PRO A 216 2.86 19.68 -12.02
N VAL A 217 2.08 18.60 -12.15
CA VAL A 217 1.02 18.25 -11.21
C VAL A 217 1.62 17.74 -9.89
N PHE A 218 2.61 16.85 -9.99
CA PHE A 218 3.34 16.32 -8.83
C PHE A 218 3.98 17.44 -8.01
N LEU A 219 4.72 18.35 -8.63
CA LEU A 219 5.39 19.44 -7.92
C LEU A 219 4.43 20.46 -7.33
N LYS A 220 3.28 20.70 -7.97
CA LYS A 220 2.23 21.57 -7.43
C LYS A 220 1.56 20.98 -6.18
N ALA A 221 1.58 19.65 -6.02
CA ALA A 221 1.07 18.99 -4.83
C ALA A 221 2.03 19.09 -3.63
N LEU A 222 3.28 19.50 -3.84
CA LEU A 222 4.30 19.60 -2.81
C LEU A 222 4.46 21.03 -2.26
N PRO A 223 4.97 21.20 -1.02
CA PRO A 223 5.32 20.15 -0.06
C PRO A 223 4.10 19.42 0.52
N LEU A 224 4.31 18.22 1.07
CA LEU A 224 3.27 17.47 1.76
C LEU A 224 2.75 18.25 2.98
N LYS A 225 1.45 18.13 3.30
CA LYS A 225 0.78 19.04 4.25
C LYS A 225 0.33 18.35 5.54
N GLU A 226 -0.41 17.26 5.41
CA GLU A 226 -1.05 16.54 6.50
C GLU A 226 -0.37 15.18 6.74
N ASP A 227 -0.17 14.36 5.70
CA ASP A 227 0.51 13.06 5.80
C ASP A 227 1.95 13.14 5.29
N ARG A 228 2.90 13.27 6.23
CA ARG A 228 4.33 13.35 5.91
C ARG A 228 5.03 12.00 5.98
N ALA A 229 4.31 10.88 6.16
CA ALA A 229 4.92 9.55 6.11
C ALA A 229 5.63 9.28 4.78
N GLU A 230 5.14 9.91 3.70
CA GLU A 230 5.65 9.77 2.34
C GLU A 230 6.77 10.75 1.96
N SER A 231 7.14 11.68 2.86
CA SER A 231 8.13 12.73 2.58
C SER A 231 9.47 12.17 2.09
N MET A 232 9.96 11.11 2.73
CA MET A 232 11.24 10.48 2.33
C MET A 232 11.19 9.96 0.90
N ALA A 233 10.10 9.29 0.50
CA ALA A 233 9.94 8.78 -0.86
C ALA A 233 9.87 9.93 -1.89
N VAL A 234 9.12 10.99 -1.57
CA VAL A 234 8.98 12.19 -2.40
C VAL A 234 10.32 12.88 -2.65
N TYR A 235 11.07 13.20 -1.59
CA TYR A 235 12.30 13.97 -1.76
C TYR A 235 13.44 13.12 -2.30
N LYS A 236 13.43 11.80 -2.08
CA LYS A 236 14.34 10.87 -2.77
C LYS A 236 14.06 10.84 -4.27
N CYS A 237 12.80 10.79 -4.69
CA CYS A 237 12.42 10.89 -6.09
C CYS A 237 12.93 12.19 -6.74
N ILE A 238 12.78 13.34 -6.06
CA ILE A 238 13.32 14.62 -6.54
C ILE A 238 14.84 14.57 -6.65
N ASN A 239 15.55 14.02 -5.66
CA ASN A 239 17.00 13.84 -5.72
C ASN A 239 17.43 13.01 -6.93
N ASP A 240 16.76 11.89 -7.18
CA ASP A 240 17.06 11.00 -8.31
C ASP A 240 16.85 11.72 -9.65
N LEU A 241 15.75 12.48 -9.78
CA LEU A 241 15.48 13.31 -10.96
C LEU A 241 16.55 14.40 -11.16
N VAL A 242 16.97 15.07 -10.08
CA VAL A 242 18.04 16.09 -10.14
C VAL A 242 19.35 15.47 -10.63
N ASN A 243 19.71 14.28 -10.13
CA ASN A 243 20.91 13.58 -10.58
C ASN A 243 20.85 13.23 -12.08
N LEU A 244 19.66 12.88 -12.59
CA LEU A 244 19.42 12.60 -14.01
C LEU A 244 19.37 13.85 -14.91
N SER A 245 19.25 15.05 -14.33
CA SER A 245 19.09 16.31 -15.09
C SER A 245 20.31 16.65 -15.96
N SER A 246 21.49 16.16 -15.61
CA SER A 246 22.72 16.33 -16.40
C SER A 246 22.65 15.64 -17.76
N SER A 247 21.97 14.50 -17.84
CA SER A 247 21.82 13.67 -19.04
C SER A 247 20.43 13.82 -19.71
N HIS A 248 19.46 14.42 -19.03
CA HIS A 248 18.09 14.56 -19.53
C HIS A 248 17.64 16.03 -19.53
N THR A 249 17.70 16.68 -20.69
CA THR A 249 17.27 18.08 -20.88
C THR A 249 15.83 18.32 -20.44
N GLN A 250 14.97 17.32 -20.60
CA GLN A 250 13.59 17.40 -20.15
C GLN A 250 13.46 17.56 -18.64
N ILE A 251 14.28 16.88 -17.83
CA ILE A 251 14.26 17.01 -16.37
C ILE A 251 14.93 18.33 -15.95
N ARG A 252 16.01 18.71 -16.64
CA ARG A 252 16.75 19.94 -16.37
C ARG A 252 15.88 21.19 -16.40
N ARG A 253 14.83 21.22 -17.24
CA ARG A 253 13.90 22.36 -17.31
C ARG A 253 13.08 22.57 -16.02
N PHE A 254 12.97 21.54 -15.18
CA PHE A 254 12.21 21.56 -13.92
C PHE A 254 13.07 21.89 -12.68
N LEU A 255 14.39 22.05 -12.83
CA LEU A 255 15.30 22.39 -11.72
C LEU A 255 14.84 23.62 -10.91
N PRO A 256 14.39 24.74 -11.53
CA PRO A 256 13.88 25.88 -10.77
C PRO A 256 12.67 25.54 -9.89
N GLN A 257 11.76 24.71 -10.40
CA GLN A 257 10.56 24.28 -9.69
C GLN A 257 10.91 23.33 -8.54
N PHE A 258 11.87 22.41 -8.75
CA PHE A 258 12.41 21.59 -7.66
C PHE A 258 12.99 22.47 -6.54
N SER A 259 13.84 23.46 -6.88
CA SER A 259 14.40 24.39 -5.90
C SER A 259 13.31 25.18 -5.16
N MET A 260 12.28 25.63 -5.87
CA MET A 260 11.15 26.36 -5.28
C MET A 260 10.38 25.51 -4.27
N VAL A 261 10.03 24.27 -4.64
CA VAL A 261 9.33 23.33 -3.74
C VAL A 261 10.16 23.03 -2.50
N LEU A 262 11.44 22.69 -2.66
CA LEU A 262 12.34 22.36 -1.56
C LEU A 262 12.51 23.52 -0.57
N LYS A 263 12.54 24.76 -1.06
CA LYS A 263 12.61 25.98 -0.21
C LYS A 263 11.31 26.28 0.54
N GLN A 264 10.18 25.73 0.11
CA GLN A 264 8.89 25.88 0.79
C GLN A 264 8.70 24.86 1.93
N VAL A 265 9.52 23.81 1.99
CA VAL A 265 9.44 22.80 3.04
C VAL A 265 9.79 23.42 4.40
N ARG A 266 8.90 23.25 5.36
CA ARG A 266 9.15 23.61 6.76
C ARG A 266 9.93 22.48 7.41
N LEU A 267 11.26 22.61 7.49
CA LEU A 267 12.13 21.54 7.99
C LEU A 267 11.80 21.07 9.42
N ASN A 268 11.22 21.94 10.25
CA ASN A 268 10.80 21.57 11.61
C ASN A 268 9.58 20.63 11.65
N ASP A 269 8.83 20.53 10.54
CA ASP A 269 7.70 19.60 10.41
C ASP A 269 8.14 18.23 9.89
N GLU A 270 9.43 18.07 9.55
CA GLU A 270 10.00 16.88 8.91
C GLU A 270 10.98 16.16 9.82
N THR A 271 11.29 14.90 9.50
CA THR A 271 12.37 14.17 10.18
C THR A 271 13.74 14.75 9.85
N GLU A 272 14.71 14.58 10.75
CA GLU A 272 16.10 15.04 10.51
C GLU A 272 16.70 14.48 9.21
N ALA A 273 16.41 13.21 8.90
CA ALA A 273 16.86 12.55 7.68
C ALA A 273 16.28 13.21 6.41
N VAL A 274 14.99 13.56 6.43
CA VAL A 274 14.35 14.29 5.33
C VAL A 274 14.96 15.69 5.21
N GLY A 275 15.15 16.39 6.32
CA GLY A 275 15.76 17.72 6.32
C GLY A 275 17.18 17.74 5.75
N ALA A 276 18.01 16.77 6.13
CA ALA A 276 19.36 16.60 5.59
C ALA A 276 19.36 16.33 4.08
N LEU A 277 18.46 15.46 3.61
CA LEU A 277 18.29 15.17 2.18
C LEU A 277 17.89 16.42 1.39
N ILE A 278 16.92 17.20 1.87
CA ILE A 278 16.50 18.45 1.22
C ILE A 278 17.67 19.43 1.09
N GLN A 279 18.44 19.60 2.16
CA GLN A 279 19.62 20.48 2.14
C GLN A 279 20.67 20.00 1.13
N GLN A 280 20.92 18.69 1.07
CA GLN A 280 21.83 18.09 0.08
C GLN A 280 21.35 18.36 -1.35
N ILE A 281 20.06 18.19 -1.65
CA ILE A 281 19.52 18.44 -2.98
C ILE A 281 19.68 19.92 -3.36
N LEU A 282 19.39 20.85 -2.44
CA LEU A 282 19.50 22.29 -2.69
C LEU A 282 20.92 22.76 -3.02
N VAL A 283 21.95 22.01 -2.62
CA VAL A 283 23.36 22.29 -2.99
C VAL A 283 23.67 21.82 -4.41
N ASN A 284 22.92 20.84 -4.92
CA ASN A 284 23.18 20.19 -6.21
C ASN A 284 22.31 20.72 -7.38
N ILE A 285 21.40 21.67 -7.10
CA ILE A 285 20.53 22.34 -8.10
C ILE A 285 20.98 23.78 -8.32
#